data_AF-A0A970ZKV0-F1
#
_entry.id   AF-A0A970ZKV0-F1
#
_cell.length_a   1.000
_cell.length_b   1.000
_cell.length_c   1.000
_cell.angle_alpha   90.00
_cell.angle_beta   90.00
_cell.angle_gamma   90.00
#
_symmetry.space_group_name_H-M   'P 1'
#
loop_
_entity.id
_entity.type
_entity.pdbx_description
1 polymer ?
#
loop_
_entity_poly.entity_id
_entity_poly.type
_entity_poly.pdbx_seq_one_letter_code
_entity_poly.pdbx_strand_id
1 'polypeptide(L)' 'EIWFQEGESIWTESSHKYAPDELAEMASLSGFRLDVQWIDTEWPFAQTLLFAA' A
#
# COMPACT_ATOMS: atom_id res chain seq x y z
N GLU A 1 3.75 17.83 -31.25
CA GLU A 1 2.59 16.95 -30.98
C GLU A 1 3.08 15.57 -30.60
N ILE A 2 2.32 14.86 -29.78
CA ILE A 2 2.55 13.44 -29.46
C ILE A 2 1.37 12.67 -30.04
N TRP A 3 1.67 11.61 -30.78
CA TRP A 3 0.69 10.79 -31.48
C TRP A 3 0.71 9.37 -30.90
N PHE A 4 -0.47 8.79 -30.72
CA PHE A 4 -0.65 7.43 -30.20
C PHE A 4 -1.20 6.53 -31.30
N GLN A 5 -0.79 5.26 -31.29
CA GLN A 5 -1.34 4.24 -32.18
C GLN A 5 -2.73 3.79 -31.70
N GLU A 6 -3.53 3.23 -32.60
CA GLU A 6 -4.78 2.58 -32.23
C GLU A 6 -4.49 1.40 -31.27
N GLY A 7 -5.11 1.44 -30.08
CA GLY A 7 -4.89 0.44 -29.02
C GLY A 7 -3.68 0.70 -28.12
N GLU A 8 -2.93 1.78 -28.33
CA GLU A 8 -1.84 2.15 -27.43
C GLU A 8 -2.39 2.59 -26.06
N SER A 9 -1.97 1.91 -25.00
CA SER A 9 -2.32 2.26 -23.62
C SER A 9 -1.20 3.05 -22.97
N ILE A 10 -1.57 4.05 -22.16
CA ILE A 10 -0.62 4.77 -21.29
C ILE A 10 -0.79 4.32 -19.84
N TRP A 11 0.34 4.24 -19.13
CA TRP A 11 0.34 3.97 -17.71
C TRP A 11 0.02 5.25 -16.93
N THR A 12 -1.13 5.30 -16.28
CA THR A 12 -1.57 6.49 -15.53
C THR A 12 -1.30 6.39 -14.03
N GLU A 13 -1.27 5.18 -13.47
CA GLU A 13 -1.13 4.95 -12.04
C GLU A 13 -0.59 3.55 -11.73
N SER A 14 0.22 3.46 -10.67
CA SER A 14 0.56 2.20 -10.00
C SER A 14 -0.06 2.18 -8.60
N SER A 15 -0.72 1.08 -8.24
CA SER A 15 -1.23 0.87 -6.88
C SER A 15 -0.59 -0.38 -6.27
N HIS A 16 0.51 -0.18 -5.55
CA HIS A 16 1.19 -1.27 -4.84
C HIS A 16 0.30 -1.81 -3.71
N LYS A 17 0.27 -3.13 -3.54
CA LYS A 17 -0.51 -3.82 -2.51
C LYS A 17 0.46 -4.38 -1.49
N TYR A 18 0.19 -4.10 -0.22
CA TYR A 18 1.06 -4.45 0.87
C TYR A 18 0.61 -5.74 1.54
N ALA A 19 1.58 -6.51 2.03
CA ALA A 19 1.31 -7.61 2.94
C ALA A 19 1.21 -7.09 4.39
N PRO A 20 0.44 -7.76 5.29
CA PRO A 20 0.30 -7.30 6.68
C PRO A 20 1.61 -7.18 7.46
N ASP A 21 2.56 -8.09 7.21
CA ASP A 21 3.89 -8.15 7.82
C ASP A 21 4.83 -7.04 7.30
N GLU A 22 4.71 -6.69 6.03
CA GLU A 22 5.47 -5.60 5.40
C GLU A 22 5.24 -4.25 6.13
N LEU A 23 4.01 -4.00 6.59
CA LEU A 23 3.66 -2.77 7.31
C LEU A 23 4.34 -2.67 8.68
N ALA A 24 4.60 -3.80 9.34
CA ALA A 24 5.33 -3.80 10.62
C ALA A 24 6.80 -3.40 10.42
N GLU A 25 7.44 -3.93 9.38
CA GLU A 25 8.81 -3.57 9.01
C GLU A 25 8.90 -2.10 8.60
N MET A 26 8.01 -1.64 7.72
CA MET A 26 7.96 -0.24 7.29
C MET A 26 7.73 0.74 8.45
N ALA A 27 6.84 0.39 9.38
CA ALA A 27 6.60 1.20 10.58
C ALA A 27 7.88 1.33 11.40
N SER A 28 8.57 0.21 11.66
CA SER A 28 9.81 0.21 12.44
C SER A 28 10.91 1.05 11.80
N LEU A 29 11.12 0.90 10.49
CA LEU A 29 12.10 1.70 9.73
C LEU A 29 11.77 3.20 9.73
N SER A 30 10.50 3.56 9.92
CA SER A 30 10.01 4.93 9.94
C SER A 30 9.92 5.53 11.35
N GLY A 31 10.40 4.83 12.38
CA GLY A 31 10.36 5.30 13.78
C GLY A 31 8.99 5.16 14.46
N PHE A 32 8.17 4.22 13.99
CA PHE A 32 6.89 3.89 14.60
C PHE A 32 6.88 2.45 15.10
N ARG A 33 6.12 2.19 16.16
CA ARG A 33 5.73 0.82 16.54
C ARG A 33 4.32 0.53 16.05
N LEU A 34 4.14 -0.68 15.53
CA LEU A 34 2.82 -1.20 15.22
C LEU A 34 2.10 -1.59 16.52
N ASP A 35 0.82 -1.22 16.63
CA ASP A 35 -0.02 -1.57 17.77
C ASP A 35 -1.06 -2.62 17.42
N VAL A 36 -1.88 -2.34 16.41
CA VAL A 36 -2.95 -3.23 15.96
C VAL A 36 -3.27 -3.02 14.49
N GLN A 37 -3.69 -4.10 13.83
CA GLN A 37 -4.28 -4.08 12.50
C GLN A 37 -5.69 -4.68 12.55
N TRP A 38 -6.63 -4.01 11.89
CA TRP A 38 -7.94 -4.57 11.59
C TRP A 38 -7.97 -4.97 10.13
N ILE A 39 -8.05 -6.28 9.88
CA ILE A 39 -8.03 -6.85 8.54
C ILE A 39 -9.42 -7.37 8.23
N ASP A 40 -9.97 -6.91 7.11
CA ASP A 40 -11.18 -7.49 6.54
C ASP A 40 -10.80 -8.78 5.79
N THR A 41 -11.56 -9.85 6.03
CA THR A 41 -11.29 -11.20 5.50
C THR A 41 -12.09 -11.52 4.24
N GLU A 42 -13.12 -10.73 3.95
CA GLU A 42 -13.91 -10.81 2.71
C GLU A 42 -13.26 -9.95 1.63
N TRP A 43 -12.76 -8.77 2.01
CA TRP A 43 -12.02 -7.85 1.16
C TRP A 43 -10.63 -7.65 1.76
N PRO A 44 -9.52 -8.00 1.10
CA PRO A 44 -8.17 -7.91 1.67
C PRO A 44 -7.71 -6.45 1.81
N PHE A 45 -8.29 -5.77 2.80
CA PHE A 45 -8.09 -4.40 3.19
C PHE A 45 -7.77 -4.35 4.68
N ALA A 46 -6.90 -3.44 5.08
CA ALA A 46 -6.48 -3.31 6.45
C ALA A 46 -6.41 -1.85 6.90
N GLN A 47 -6.80 -1.60 8.15
CA GLN A 47 -6.48 -0.37 8.87
C GLN A 47 -5.40 -0.67 9.92
N THR A 48 -4.35 0.13 9.97
CA THR A 48 -3.22 -0.06 10.89
C THR A 48 -3.11 1.13 11.84
N LEU A 49 -3.04 0.86 13.14
CA LEU A 49 -2.71 1.86 14.17
C LEU A 49 -1.23 1.76 14.54
N LEU A 50 -0.55 2.90 14.49
CA LEU A 50 0.87 3.05 14.82
C LEU A 50 1.04 4.09 15.92
N PHE A 51 2.05 3.91 16.78
CA PHE A 51 2.52 4.93 17.72
C PHE A 51 3.94 5.35 17.35
N ALA A 52 4.28 6.62 17.57
CA ALA A 52 5.67 7.05 17.54
C ALA A 52 6.47 6.23 18.58
N ALA A 53 7.64 5.75 18.16
CA ALA A 53 8.55 4.98 19.01
C ALA A 53 9.32 5.88 19.98
#